data_AF-A0AA40FTZ8-F1
#
_entry.id   AF-A0AA40FTZ8-F1
#
_cell.length_a   1.000
_cell.length_b   1.000
_cell.length_c   1.000
_cell.angle_alpha   90.00
_cell.angle_beta   90.00
_cell.angle_gamma   90.00
#
_symmetry.space_group_name_H-M   'P 1'
#
loop_
_entity.id
_entity.type
_entity.pdbx_description
1 polymer ?
#
loop_
_entity_poly.entity_id
_entity_poly.type
_entity_poly.pdbx_seq_one_letter_code
_entity_poly.pdbx_strand_id
1 'polypeptide(L)'
;MFDENPFTSREKAEQLLDWMHKFDNSIQCSDSWFDVSAKEINNYWTCDGDAVLNWKDRGYKTLFDLLFQKISNTESNLPIMEKIEFNKNIDNIDYTSNNNIIVKTKDGSKYIASHVIFTPSLGVLKEKHATMFTPLLPEKKQHAIKGLNIGTVNKIFLEFPHRWWPEECPGFSLIWSKEDKEEFIKSHGQEYEWLCDVFAFISVDYQPRVLCTWIFGKFARHIELLTDNDISDGLYLLLEMFLSKIYNIPKFDQMVRSSWYTDEYFRGSYSFKSITTEKLNAETKDLAEPIVTANGKPIILFAGEATHEHYYSTVHGAVETGFREADRIIDFYRTRGWRNGFDKVERLLSASNQKISKTKLVIIGAGIAGLAAAKTLEDANFKDYLLIEAQSEIGGRIQSAPWNKAWIEYGAQFVHGDQSQLAQLCYKHDLLSDVQCRDGQGIFIRNNGCKVDEALVEEIDDLICNTLEDCEDYENKNIEIGCENIDAVLRNSLNKHLHKKNDPLVIRTIKKEIFDWNIRFLAIDNACFSLDELSTKYWGKFKFVGGPEHLSFKS
;
A
#
# COMPACT_ATOMS: atom_id res chain seq x y z
N MET A 1 -11.76 35.09 -7.21
CA MET A 1 -12.07 33.65 -7.36
C MET A 1 -13.04 33.18 -6.27
N PHE A 2 -12.63 33.10 -4.99
CA PHE A 2 -13.55 32.71 -3.90
C PHE A 2 -14.73 33.68 -3.74
N ASP A 3 -14.49 34.98 -3.71
CA ASP A 3 -15.52 36.02 -3.57
C ASP A 3 -16.45 36.17 -4.80
N GLU A 4 -16.20 35.39 -5.85
CA GLU A 4 -16.98 35.33 -7.10
C GLU A 4 -17.72 33.99 -7.26
N ASN A 5 -17.47 33.00 -6.38
CA ASN A 5 -18.10 31.68 -6.43
C ASN A 5 -19.11 31.51 -5.27
N PRO A 6 -20.43 31.59 -5.53
CA PRO A 6 -21.44 31.53 -4.47
C PRO A 6 -21.60 30.15 -3.80
N PHE A 7 -20.85 29.13 -4.23
CA PHE A 7 -20.92 27.76 -3.67
C PHE A 7 -19.81 27.43 -2.66
N THR A 8 -18.69 28.17 -2.66
CA THR A 8 -17.56 27.96 -1.74
C THR A 8 -17.13 29.28 -1.08
N SER A 9 -17.61 29.53 0.15
CA SER A 9 -16.97 30.50 1.04
C SER A 9 -15.53 30.05 1.33
N ARG A 10 -14.63 30.99 1.62
CA ARG A 10 -13.24 30.69 1.99
C ARG A 10 -13.17 29.67 3.14
N GLU A 11 -14.00 29.87 4.15
CA GLU A 11 -14.22 28.98 5.29
C GLU A 11 -14.48 27.51 4.87
N LYS A 12 -15.42 27.27 3.93
CA LYS A 12 -15.69 25.92 3.41
C LYS A 12 -14.56 25.35 2.56
N ALA A 13 -13.83 26.21 1.85
CA ALA A 13 -12.63 25.78 1.12
C ALA A 13 -11.52 25.34 2.09
N GLU A 14 -11.32 26.06 3.20
CA GLU A 14 -10.37 25.71 4.26
C GLU A 14 -10.78 24.40 4.97
N GLN A 15 -12.08 24.19 5.23
CA GLN A 15 -12.64 22.93 5.77
C GLN A 15 -12.39 21.72 4.84
N LEU A 16 -12.60 21.87 3.54
CA LEU A 16 -12.34 20.81 2.56
C LEU A 16 -10.84 20.56 2.38
N LEU A 17 -10.01 21.61 2.44
CA LEU A 17 -8.56 21.52 2.35
C LEU A 17 -7.95 20.76 3.55
N ASP A 18 -8.47 21.00 4.76
CA ASP A 18 -8.14 20.24 5.98
C ASP A 18 -8.55 18.75 5.89
N TRP A 19 -9.68 18.46 5.25
CA TRP A 19 -10.09 17.08 4.97
C TRP A 19 -9.18 16.40 3.93
N MET A 20 -8.85 17.09 2.83
CA MET A 20 -7.95 16.59 1.79
C MET A 20 -6.55 16.33 2.32
N HIS A 21 -6.02 17.21 3.18
CA HIS A 21 -4.73 17.03 3.84
C HIS A 21 -4.68 15.73 4.65
N LYS A 22 -5.74 15.39 5.40
CA LYS A 22 -5.84 14.13 6.15
C LYS A 22 -5.94 12.91 5.23
N PHE A 23 -6.76 13.01 4.18
CA PHE A 23 -6.95 11.95 3.20
C PHE A 23 -5.62 11.59 2.51
N ASP A 24 -4.93 12.59 1.95
CA ASP A 24 -3.63 12.41 1.30
C ASP A 24 -2.57 11.81 2.25
N ASN A 25 -2.40 12.34 3.47
CA ASN A 25 -1.45 11.76 4.43
C ASN A 25 -1.76 10.29 4.78
N SER A 26 -3.03 9.87 4.73
CA SER A 26 -3.41 8.47 4.95
C SER A 26 -3.01 7.55 3.79
N ILE A 27 -2.83 8.10 2.59
CA ILE A 27 -2.29 7.42 1.42
C ILE A 27 -0.76 7.50 1.43
N GLN A 28 -0.17 8.71 1.49
CA GLN A 28 1.28 8.94 1.47
C GLN A 28 2.01 8.37 2.70
N CYS A 29 1.29 8.10 3.79
CA CYS A 29 1.85 7.67 5.08
C CYS A 29 2.86 8.70 5.65
N SER A 30 2.53 9.98 5.55
CA SER A 30 3.26 11.12 6.12
C SER A 30 2.61 11.65 7.40
N ASP A 31 3.35 12.48 8.15
CA ASP A 31 2.78 13.28 9.27
C ASP A 31 2.07 14.53 8.74
N SER A 32 2.56 15.09 7.64
CA SER A 32 1.95 16.17 6.87
C SER A 32 2.39 16.10 5.40
N TRP A 33 1.57 16.56 4.46
CA TRP A 33 1.95 16.77 3.06
C TRP A 33 3.19 17.69 2.89
N PHE A 34 3.49 18.51 3.90
CA PHE A 34 4.67 19.39 3.94
C PHE A 34 5.96 18.63 4.26
N ASP A 35 5.87 17.37 4.65
CA ASP A 35 7.01 16.47 4.79
C ASP A 35 7.33 15.70 3.50
N VAL A 36 6.39 15.60 2.56
CA VAL A 36 6.54 14.89 1.27
C VAL A 36 7.33 15.77 0.29
N SER A 37 8.22 15.18 -0.51
CA SER A 37 8.90 15.93 -1.59
C SER A 37 8.10 15.84 -2.89
N ALA A 38 7.51 16.97 -3.30
CA ALA A 38 6.87 17.15 -4.60
C ALA A 38 7.84 16.99 -5.80
N LYS A 39 9.16 16.94 -5.56
CA LYS A 39 10.15 16.54 -6.58
C LYS A 39 10.26 15.02 -6.64
N GLU A 40 10.49 14.37 -5.49
CA GLU A 40 10.78 12.93 -5.43
C GLU A 40 9.54 12.04 -5.60
N ILE A 41 8.32 12.59 -5.42
CA ILE A 41 7.08 11.85 -5.71
C ILE A 41 6.98 11.43 -7.18
N ASN A 42 7.50 12.25 -8.11
CA ASN A 42 7.60 11.92 -9.55
C ASN A 42 8.52 10.72 -9.86
N ASN A 43 9.30 10.24 -8.87
CA ASN A 43 10.08 9.01 -9.02
C ASN A 43 9.23 7.75 -8.73
N TYR A 44 8.02 7.89 -8.17
CA TYR A 44 7.05 6.80 -8.12
C TYR A 44 6.56 6.43 -9.52
N TRP A 45 6.23 5.16 -9.74
CA TRP A 45 5.46 4.74 -10.92
C TRP A 45 4.13 4.19 -10.41
N THR A 46 3.01 4.77 -10.85
CA THR A 46 1.68 4.17 -10.66
C THR A 46 1.58 2.92 -11.54
N CYS A 47 0.77 1.94 -11.15
CA CYS A 47 0.50 0.75 -11.95
C CYS A 47 -0.77 0.95 -12.79
N ASP A 48 -0.76 0.43 -14.01
CA ASP A 48 -1.86 0.53 -14.96
C ASP A 48 -3.14 -0.16 -14.44
N GLY A 49 -4.26 0.57 -14.49
CA GLY A 49 -5.61 0.12 -14.11
C GLY A 49 -5.98 0.38 -12.65
N ASP A 50 -7.30 0.46 -12.40
CA ASP A 50 -7.95 0.85 -11.14
C ASP A 50 -7.18 0.44 -9.87
N ALA A 51 -6.99 1.40 -8.96
CA ALA A 51 -6.33 1.22 -7.66
C ALA A 51 -7.29 0.78 -6.52
N VAL A 52 -8.60 0.92 -6.74
CA VAL A 52 -9.71 0.65 -5.80
C VAL A 52 -10.83 -0.22 -6.43
N LEU A 53 -10.56 -1.34 -7.12
CA LEU A 53 -9.46 -2.37 -6.86
C LEU A 53 -9.51 -4.66 -4.89
N ASN A 54 -10.45 -4.97 -3.92
CA ASN A 54 -10.49 -6.04 -2.91
C ASN A 54 -10.40 -7.45 -3.52
N TRP A 55 -9.89 -8.41 -2.76
CA TRP A 55 -9.98 -9.85 -3.08
C TRP A 55 -11.43 -10.38 -2.89
N LYS A 56 -12.43 -9.50 -2.84
CA LYS A 56 -13.85 -9.75 -2.58
C LYS A 56 -14.10 -10.53 -1.29
N ASP A 57 -14.32 -11.83 -1.41
CA ASP A 57 -14.52 -12.75 -0.31
C ASP A 57 -13.26 -13.53 0.07
N ARG A 58 -12.09 -13.19 -0.49
CA ARG A 58 -10.78 -13.79 -0.21
C ARG A 58 -9.80 -12.79 0.41
N GLY A 59 -8.63 -13.30 0.78
CA GLY A 59 -7.54 -12.54 1.38
C GLY A 59 -6.34 -12.41 0.44
N TYR A 60 -5.57 -11.32 0.51
CA TYR A 60 -4.22 -11.16 -0.02
C TYR A 60 -3.24 -12.22 0.53
N LYS A 61 -3.57 -12.85 1.66
CA LYS A 61 -3.02 -14.13 2.12
C LYS A 61 -2.99 -15.23 1.04
N THR A 62 -3.95 -15.22 0.11
CA THR A 62 -4.01 -16.09 -1.09
C THR A 62 -2.76 -15.94 -1.96
N LEU A 63 -2.09 -14.78 -1.96
CA LEU A 63 -0.81 -14.62 -2.66
C LEU A 63 0.30 -15.52 -2.10
N PHE A 64 0.26 -15.89 -0.81
CA PHE A 64 1.21 -16.88 -0.29
C PHE A 64 0.90 -18.27 -0.83
N ASP A 65 -0.38 -18.65 -0.87
CA ASP A 65 -0.79 -19.96 -1.38
C ASP A 65 -0.59 -20.07 -2.91
N LEU A 66 -0.63 -18.94 -3.63
CA LEU A 66 -0.11 -18.79 -5.01
C LEU A 66 1.41 -19.02 -5.06
N LEU A 67 2.21 -18.31 -4.24
CA LEU A 67 3.68 -18.44 -4.24
C LEU A 67 4.14 -19.87 -3.87
N PHE A 68 3.41 -20.57 -3.00
CA PHE A 68 3.67 -21.97 -2.63
C PHE A 68 3.14 -23.00 -3.64
N GLN A 69 2.43 -22.58 -4.69
CA GLN A 69 1.74 -23.42 -5.68
C GLN A 69 0.59 -24.30 -5.15
N LYS A 70 0.16 -24.11 -3.89
CA LYS A 70 -0.88 -24.91 -3.22
C LYS A 70 -2.25 -24.90 -3.89
N ILE A 71 -2.53 -23.84 -4.66
CA ILE A 71 -3.80 -23.65 -5.34
C ILE A 71 -3.86 -24.49 -6.65
N SER A 72 -2.73 -25.03 -7.11
CA SER A 72 -2.67 -25.85 -8.32
C SER A 72 -2.94 -27.33 -8.02
N ASN A 73 -3.74 -28.00 -8.88
CA ASN A 73 -4.02 -29.45 -8.80
C ASN A 73 -2.82 -30.36 -9.16
N THR A 74 -1.59 -29.87 -9.04
CA THR A 74 -0.35 -30.65 -9.21
C THR A 74 0.23 -31.01 -7.86
N GLU A 75 0.68 -32.26 -7.69
CA GLU A 75 1.21 -32.80 -6.42
C GLU A 75 2.49 -32.09 -5.89
N SER A 76 3.04 -31.15 -6.66
CA SER A 76 4.27 -30.41 -6.40
C SER A 76 4.04 -29.09 -5.63
N ASN A 77 3.63 -29.16 -4.37
CA ASN A 77 3.76 -28.03 -3.45
C ASN A 77 5.23 -27.62 -3.33
N LEU A 78 5.55 -26.33 -3.37
CA LEU A 78 6.93 -25.88 -3.11
C LEU A 78 7.23 -25.98 -1.61
N PRO A 79 8.34 -26.63 -1.19
CA PRO A 79 8.66 -26.90 0.22
C PRO A 79 9.21 -25.67 0.97
N ILE A 80 8.80 -24.46 0.58
CA ILE A 80 9.24 -23.19 1.16
C ILE A 80 8.87 -23.14 2.65
N MET A 81 7.64 -23.53 3.01
CA MET A 81 7.16 -23.58 4.40
C MET A 81 8.02 -24.47 5.32
N GLU A 82 8.60 -25.56 4.82
CA GLU A 82 9.48 -26.47 5.59
C GLU A 82 10.87 -25.87 5.86
N LYS A 83 11.19 -24.76 5.18
CA LYS A 83 12.43 -24.00 5.29
C LYS A 83 12.28 -22.70 6.06
N ILE A 84 11.09 -22.35 6.55
CA ILE A 84 10.88 -21.18 7.42
C ILE A 84 11.09 -21.60 8.88
N GLU A 85 11.95 -20.88 9.60
CA GLU A 85 12.02 -20.95 11.06
C GLU A 85 11.39 -19.70 11.67
N PHE A 86 10.22 -19.87 12.27
CA PHE A 86 9.42 -18.84 12.95
C PHE A 86 9.97 -18.49 14.35
N ASN A 87 9.56 -17.33 14.87
CA ASN A 87 9.97 -16.76 16.16
C ASN A 87 11.49 -16.47 16.26
N LYS A 88 12.18 -16.36 15.12
CA LYS A 88 13.63 -16.16 14.97
C LYS A 88 14.00 -14.68 14.87
N ASN A 89 13.70 -14.00 15.96
CA ASN A 89 14.07 -12.62 16.24
C ASN A 89 15.57 -12.34 16.05
N ILE A 90 15.94 -11.51 15.06
CA ILE A 90 17.34 -11.15 14.80
C ILE A 90 17.92 -10.33 15.94
N ASP A 91 19.16 -10.64 16.31
CA ASP A 91 20.00 -9.90 17.25
C ASP A 91 21.14 -9.19 16.50
N ASN A 92 21.92 -9.96 15.71
CA ASN A 92 23.12 -9.45 15.06
C ASN A 92 23.49 -10.23 13.79
N ILE A 93 23.94 -9.52 12.75
CA ILE A 93 24.35 -10.04 11.44
C ILE A 93 25.84 -9.73 11.27
N ASP A 94 26.67 -10.73 11.52
CA ASP A 94 28.13 -10.62 11.51
C ASP A 94 28.68 -11.07 10.16
N TYR A 95 29.02 -10.12 9.30
CA TYR A 95 29.59 -10.33 7.97
C TYR A 95 31.08 -9.97 7.91
N THR A 96 31.74 -9.79 9.07
CA THR A 96 33.20 -9.57 9.19
C THR A 96 33.99 -10.65 8.42
N SER A 97 33.49 -11.88 8.38
CA SER A 97 33.96 -12.91 7.45
C SER A 97 33.17 -12.87 6.14
N ASN A 98 33.75 -12.22 5.12
CA ASN A 98 33.26 -12.19 3.73
C ASN A 98 32.84 -13.56 3.12
N ASN A 99 33.27 -14.67 3.72
CA ASN A 99 32.93 -16.03 3.31
C ASN A 99 31.87 -16.73 4.18
N ASN A 100 31.73 -16.35 5.46
CA ASN A 100 30.79 -16.97 6.40
C ASN A 100 30.09 -15.88 7.23
N ILE A 101 28.93 -15.43 6.77
CA ILE A 101 28.06 -14.50 7.49
C ILE A 101 27.40 -15.26 8.64
N ILE A 102 27.43 -14.73 9.86
CA ILE A 102 26.81 -15.35 11.04
C ILE A 102 25.62 -14.49 11.46
N VAL A 103 24.42 -14.95 11.12
CA VAL A 103 23.17 -14.36 11.61
C VAL A 103 22.87 -14.97 12.99
N LYS A 104 22.75 -14.13 14.01
CA LYS A 104 22.51 -14.47 15.42
C LYS A 104 21.10 -14.01 15.79
N THR A 105 20.36 -14.81 16.55
CA THR A 105 19.00 -14.46 17.01
C THR A 105 18.96 -14.29 18.53
N LYS A 106 17.98 -13.51 19.03
CA LYS A 106 17.77 -13.22 20.47
C LYS A 106 17.63 -14.49 21.33
N ASP A 107 17.20 -15.61 20.73
CA ASP A 107 17.08 -16.92 21.37
C ASP A 107 18.41 -17.72 21.44
N GLY A 108 19.52 -17.17 20.93
CA GLY A 108 20.84 -17.81 20.90
C GLY A 108 21.09 -18.74 19.71
N SER A 109 20.13 -18.91 18.78
CA SER A 109 20.36 -19.64 17.54
C SER A 109 21.33 -18.88 16.62
N LYS A 110 22.03 -19.63 15.74
CA LYS A 110 23.05 -19.10 14.83
C LYS A 110 22.93 -19.74 13.46
N TYR A 111 22.94 -18.92 12.41
CA TYR A 111 22.83 -19.37 11.01
C TYR A 111 24.06 -18.87 10.26
N ILE A 112 24.87 -19.81 9.76
CA ILE A 112 26.11 -19.53 9.05
C ILE A 112 25.83 -19.62 7.54
N ALA A 113 25.91 -18.48 6.85
CA ALA A 113 25.53 -18.35 5.44
C ALA A 113 26.70 -17.90 4.56
N SER A 114 26.67 -18.25 3.27
CA SER A 114 27.54 -17.61 2.27
C SER A 114 26.97 -16.24 1.82
N HIS A 115 25.65 -16.08 1.89
CA HIS A 115 24.88 -14.92 1.44
C HIS A 115 23.71 -14.66 2.39
N VAL A 116 23.25 -13.41 2.50
CA VAL A 116 22.02 -13.02 3.19
C VAL A 116 21.17 -12.15 2.27
N ILE A 117 19.87 -12.45 2.14
CA ILE A 117 18.86 -11.50 1.65
C ILE A 117 18.14 -10.95 2.88
N PHE A 118 18.14 -9.62 3.03
CA PHE A 118 17.52 -8.90 4.13
C PHE A 118 16.21 -8.26 3.64
N THR A 119 15.07 -8.63 4.25
CA THR A 119 13.75 -8.05 3.94
C THR A 119 12.97 -7.38 5.11
N PRO A 120 13.48 -7.23 6.36
CA PRO A 120 12.84 -6.37 7.36
C PRO A 120 12.71 -4.90 6.90
N SER A 121 11.78 -4.18 7.52
CA SER A 121 11.37 -2.85 7.08
C SER A 121 12.46 -1.77 7.19
N LEU A 122 12.23 -0.65 6.48
CA LEU A 122 13.02 0.58 6.68
C LEU A 122 12.91 1.11 8.11
N GLY A 123 11.80 0.88 8.82
CA GLY A 123 11.63 1.25 10.23
C GLY A 123 12.57 0.45 11.14
N VAL A 124 12.64 -0.86 10.95
CA VAL A 124 13.60 -1.74 11.66
C VAL A 124 15.03 -1.35 11.34
N LEU A 125 15.35 -1.01 10.09
CA LEU A 125 16.66 -0.46 9.75
C LEU A 125 16.93 0.87 10.47
N LYS A 126 16.02 1.84 10.45
CA LYS A 126 16.18 3.12 11.16
C LYS A 126 16.45 2.92 12.66
N GLU A 127 15.69 2.06 13.33
CA GLU A 127 15.84 1.76 14.76
C GLU A 127 17.15 1.00 15.07
N LYS A 128 17.46 -0.05 14.30
CA LYS A 128 18.40 -1.10 14.72
C LYS A 128 19.67 -1.25 13.86
N HIS A 129 19.83 -0.58 12.71
CA HIS A 129 20.96 -0.83 11.81
C HIS A 129 22.35 -0.60 12.45
N ALA A 130 22.46 0.30 13.44
CA ALA A 130 23.70 0.61 14.13
C ALA A 130 24.17 -0.48 15.13
N THR A 131 23.32 -1.44 15.47
CA THR A 131 23.61 -2.54 16.41
C THR A 131 23.41 -3.92 15.77
N MET A 132 22.44 -4.04 14.85
CA MET A 132 22.11 -5.27 14.13
C MET A 132 23.22 -5.75 13.19
N PHE A 133 24.17 -4.91 12.78
CA PHE A 133 25.19 -5.25 11.79
C PHE A 133 26.61 -5.20 12.36
N THR A 134 27.46 -6.16 11.97
CA THR A 134 28.88 -6.18 12.35
C THR A 134 29.75 -6.64 11.16
N PRO A 135 30.66 -5.80 10.63
CA PRO A 135 30.84 -4.38 10.94
C PRO A 135 29.59 -3.54 10.62
N LEU A 136 29.65 -2.23 10.91
CA LEU A 136 28.58 -1.31 10.50
C LEU A 136 28.39 -1.32 8.97
N LEU A 137 27.16 -1.07 8.54
CA LEU A 137 26.81 -0.90 7.13
C LEU A 137 27.65 0.24 6.50
N PRO A 138 27.97 0.19 5.20
CA PRO A 138 28.72 1.28 4.53
C PRO A 138 28.03 2.65 4.72
N GLU A 139 28.80 3.74 4.79
CA GLU A 139 28.25 5.08 5.05
C GLU A 139 27.13 5.48 4.08
N LYS A 140 27.29 5.16 2.79
CA LYS A 140 26.26 5.31 1.74
C LYS A 140 24.92 4.65 2.12
N LYS A 141 24.96 3.45 2.73
CA LYS A 141 23.80 2.71 3.22
C LYS A 141 23.19 3.36 4.46
N GLN A 142 24.02 3.76 5.44
CA GLN A 142 23.56 4.47 6.64
C GLN A 142 22.87 5.80 6.27
N HIS A 143 23.43 6.51 5.29
CA HIS A 143 22.88 7.76 4.75
C HIS A 143 21.52 7.55 4.05
N ALA A 144 21.39 6.50 3.23
CA ALA A 144 20.09 6.12 2.64
C ALA A 144 19.05 5.74 3.72
N ILE A 145 19.43 4.92 4.73
CA ILE A 145 18.56 4.56 5.87
C ILE A 145 18.14 5.80 6.66
N LYS A 146 19.01 6.81 6.78
CA LYS A 146 18.70 8.08 7.45
C LYS A 146 17.71 8.91 6.64
N GLY A 147 17.95 9.09 5.33
CA GLY A 147 17.21 10.05 4.50
C GLY A 147 15.92 9.56 3.85
N LEU A 148 15.77 8.28 3.53
CA LEU A 148 14.48 7.70 3.10
C LEU A 148 13.51 7.69 4.29
N ASN A 149 12.22 7.98 4.11
CA ASN A 149 11.25 8.01 5.21
C ASN A 149 10.37 6.76 5.29
N ILE A 150 9.84 6.50 6.48
CA ILE A 150 8.76 5.55 6.77
C ILE A 150 7.86 6.24 7.80
N GLY A 151 6.53 6.15 7.65
CA GLY A 151 5.59 6.80 8.57
C GLY A 151 4.66 5.82 9.27
N THR A 152 3.45 6.25 9.59
CA THR A 152 2.46 5.38 10.25
C THR A 152 1.05 5.75 9.80
N VAL A 153 0.30 4.72 9.40
CA VAL A 153 -1.12 4.74 9.06
C VAL A 153 -1.74 3.47 9.64
N ASN A 154 -2.84 3.61 10.38
CA ASN A 154 -3.58 2.50 10.97
C ASN A 154 -5.03 2.48 10.47
N LYS A 155 -5.55 1.26 10.27
CA LYS A 155 -6.97 0.99 9.98
C LYS A 155 -7.66 0.56 11.29
N ILE A 156 -8.91 0.99 11.49
CA ILE A 156 -9.77 0.57 12.60
C ILE A 156 -11.12 0.17 12.03
N PHE A 157 -11.48 -1.10 12.24
CA PHE A 157 -12.70 -1.74 11.76
C PHE A 157 -13.73 -1.82 12.89
N LEU A 158 -14.97 -1.46 12.61
CA LEU A 158 -16.11 -1.47 13.54
C LEU A 158 -17.20 -2.39 12.97
N GLU A 159 -17.54 -3.49 13.66
CA GLU A 159 -18.65 -4.37 13.25
C GLU A 159 -19.93 -4.05 14.02
N PHE A 160 -20.99 -3.70 13.28
CA PHE A 160 -22.30 -3.41 13.86
C PHE A 160 -23.20 -4.65 13.90
N PRO A 161 -24.16 -4.74 14.84
CA PRO A 161 -25.09 -5.87 14.91
C PRO A 161 -25.90 -6.05 13.62
N HIS A 162 -26.19 -4.96 12.91
CA HIS A 162 -26.79 -4.94 11.58
C HIS A 162 -26.31 -3.70 10.81
N ARG A 163 -26.45 -3.71 9.48
CA ARG A 163 -26.21 -2.52 8.66
C ARG A 163 -27.28 -1.47 8.98
N TRP A 164 -26.86 -0.29 9.41
CA TRP A 164 -27.74 0.86 9.67
C TRP A 164 -27.66 1.95 8.58
N TRP A 165 -26.73 1.81 7.64
CA TRP A 165 -26.53 2.68 6.47
C TRP A 165 -27.09 2.05 5.17
N PRO A 166 -27.28 2.84 4.08
CA PRO A 166 -27.68 2.33 2.78
C PRO A 166 -26.66 1.36 2.17
N GLU A 167 -27.08 0.49 1.25
CA GLU A 167 -26.19 -0.46 0.57
C GLU A 167 -25.17 0.27 -0.33
N GLU A 168 -25.66 1.19 -1.15
CA GLU A 168 -24.89 2.01 -2.10
C GLU A 168 -24.10 3.16 -1.43
N CYS A 169 -23.81 3.08 -0.13
CA CYS A 169 -23.16 4.16 0.61
C CYS A 169 -21.70 3.79 0.92
N PRO A 170 -20.71 4.33 0.19
CA PRO A 170 -19.30 3.97 0.34
C PRO A 170 -18.67 4.49 1.66
N GLY A 171 -19.39 5.33 2.40
CA GLY A 171 -18.93 5.85 3.69
C GLY A 171 -19.42 7.26 4.01
N PHE A 172 -18.84 7.81 5.08
CA PHE A 172 -19.16 9.10 5.67
C PHE A 172 -17.89 9.92 5.87
N SER A 173 -17.69 10.97 5.07
CA SER A 173 -16.60 11.94 5.24
C SER A 173 -16.95 12.97 6.34
N LEU A 174 -16.05 13.16 7.29
CA LEU A 174 -16.22 14.02 8.46
C LEU A 174 -15.51 15.36 8.25
N ILE A 175 -16.26 16.36 7.83
CA ILE A 175 -15.77 17.73 7.60
C ILE A 175 -15.90 18.53 8.89
N TRP A 176 -14.81 19.18 9.30
CA TRP A 176 -14.70 19.93 10.54
C TRP A 176 -14.45 21.41 10.25
N SER A 177 -15.26 22.33 10.82
CA SER A 177 -14.81 23.73 10.92
C SER A 177 -13.70 23.87 11.96
N LYS A 178 -12.92 24.96 11.84
CA LYS A 178 -11.87 25.26 12.80
C LYS A 178 -12.47 25.54 14.18
N GLU A 179 -13.59 26.24 14.18
CA GLU A 179 -14.39 26.60 15.34
C GLU A 179 -14.96 25.34 16.02
N ASP A 180 -15.50 24.38 15.25
CA ASP A 180 -15.97 23.09 15.78
C ASP A 180 -14.82 22.30 16.43
N LYS A 181 -13.62 22.27 15.83
CA LYS A 181 -12.44 21.61 16.44
C LYS A 181 -12.05 22.29 17.75
N GLU A 182 -11.95 23.63 17.76
CA GLU A 182 -11.58 24.39 18.94
C GLU A 182 -12.63 24.24 20.07
N GLU A 183 -13.93 24.18 19.75
CA GLU A 183 -14.99 23.91 20.73
C GLU A 183 -15.01 22.45 21.20
N PHE A 184 -14.80 21.48 20.31
CA PHE A 184 -14.75 20.06 20.64
C PHE A 184 -13.60 19.74 21.60
N ILE A 185 -12.38 20.19 21.27
CA ILE A 185 -11.17 20.00 22.11
C ILE A 185 -11.35 20.70 23.46
N LYS A 186 -11.93 21.91 23.48
CA LYS A 186 -12.23 22.65 24.71
C LYS A 186 -13.30 21.98 25.58
N SER A 187 -14.21 21.22 24.97
CA SER A 187 -15.33 20.56 25.68
C SER A 187 -14.98 19.16 26.20
N HIS A 188 -14.13 18.41 25.47
CA HIS A 188 -13.80 17.03 25.80
C HIS A 188 -12.39 16.84 26.37
N GLY A 189 -11.43 17.68 25.98
CA GLY A 189 -10.02 17.59 26.37
C GLY A 189 -9.06 17.47 25.17
N GLN A 190 -7.77 17.76 25.40
CA GLN A 190 -6.72 17.65 24.39
C GLN A 190 -6.42 16.18 24.03
N GLU A 191 -6.69 15.26 24.96
CA GLU A 191 -6.63 13.82 24.78
C GLU A 191 -7.59 13.28 23.71
N TYR A 192 -8.59 14.07 23.28
CA TYR A 192 -9.50 13.74 22.18
C TYR A 192 -9.12 14.40 20.84
N GLU A 193 -8.01 15.16 20.75
CA GLU A 193 -7.56 15.85 19.52
C GLU A 193 -7.41 14.87 18.33
N TRP A 194 -7.11 13.59 18.58
CA TRP A 194 -6.97 12.56 17.54
C TRP A 194 -8.27 12.24 16.79
N LEU A 195 -9.44 12.46 17.41
CA LEU A 195 -10.74 12.30 16.74
C LEU A 195 -10.97 13.38 15.67
N CYS A 196 -10.31 14.53 15.78
CA CYS A 196 -10.39 15.59 14.78
C CYS A 196 -9.68 15.22 13.47
N ASP A 197 -8.79 14.23 13.48
CA ASP A 197 -8.05 13.74 12.29
C ASP A 197 -8.58 12.41 11.74
N VAL A 198 -9.57 11.80 12.40
CA VAL A 198 -10.44 10.80 11.78
C VAL A 198 -11.29 11.50 10.71
N PHE A 199 -10.93 11.29 9.45
CA PHE A 199 -11.53 12.02 8.32
C PHE A 199 -12.71 11.30 7.67
N ALA A 200 -12.82 9.97 7.78
CA ALA A 200 -13.95 9.22 7.21
C ALA A 200 -14.17 7.85 7.86
N PHE A 201 -15.43 7.41 7.88
CA PHE A 201 -15.82 6.01 8.09
C PHE A 201 -16.25 5.41 6.76
N ILE A 202 -15.43 4.52 6.19
CA ILE A 202 -15.60 3.93 4.84
C ILE A 202 -16.29 2.57 4.98
N SER A 203 -17.22 2.21 4.10
CA SER A 203 -17.80 0.85 4.09
C SER A 203 -16.76 -0.18 3.65
N VAL A 204 -16.73 -1.36 4.29
CA VAL A 204 -15.86 -2.45 3.83
C VAL A 204 -16.62 -3.35 2.88
N ASP A 205 -16.13 -3.47 1.65
CA ASP A 205 -16.76 -4.24 0.59
C ASP A 205 -16.95 -5.71 0.98
N TYR A 206 -18.03 -6.32 0.51
CA TYR A 206 -18.44 -7.69 0.83
C TYR A 206 -18.71 -7.94 2.34
N GLN A 207 -18.57 -6.92 3.19
CA GLN A 207 -18.77 -6.99 4.64
C GLN A 207 -19.84 -5.98 5.09
N PRO A 208 -21.13 -6.26 4.81
CA PRO A 208 -22.22 -5.27 4.92
C PRO A 208 -22.49 -4.76 6.34
N ARG A 209 -21.77 -5.23 7.37
CA ARG A 209 -21.89 -4.75 8.76
C ARG A 209 -20.65 -3.98 9.25
N VAL A 210 -19.67 -3.71 8.39
CA VAL A 210 -18.36 -3.18 8.80
C VAL A 210 -18.08 -1.80 8.21
N LEU A 211 -17.68 -0.87 9.07
CA LEU A 211 -17.05 0.39 8.69
C LEU A 211 -15.55 0.36 9.05
N CYS A 212 -14.70 0.90 8.19
CA CYS A 212 -13.27 1.11 8.43
C CYS A 212 -12.98 2.61 8.49
N THR A 213 -12.39 3.08 9.58
CA THR A 213 -11.75 4.41 9.63
C THR A 213 -10.24 4.26 9.49
N TRP A 214 -9.63 5.27 8.87
CA TRP A 214 -8.18 5.41 8.75
C TRP A 214 -7.70 6.53 9.67
N ILE A 215 -6.47 6.41 10.17
CA ILE A 215 -5.78 7.45 10.95
C ILE A 215 -4.28 7.38 10.66
N PHE A 216 -3.61 8.53 10.61
CA PHE A 216 -2.25 8.65 10.08
C PHE A 216 -1.32 9.46 11.01
N GLY A 217 -0.05 9.53 10.64
CA GLY A 217 0.94 10.46 11.17
C GLY A 217 1.13 10.39 12.69
N LYS A 218 1.18 11.56 13.34
CA LYS A 218 1.34 11.69 14.81
C LYS A 218 0.26 10.92 15.59
N PHE A 219 -0.98 10.89 15.08
CA PHE A 219 -2.10 10.31 15.81
C PHE A 219 -2.21 8.80 15.62
N ALA A 220 -1.86 8.26 14.45
CA ALA A 220 -1.73 6.82 14.28
C ALA A 220 -0.79 6.22 15.33
N ARG A 221 0.34 6.88 15.60
CA ARG A 221 1.30 6.48 16.65
C ARG A 221 0.82 6.73 18.07
N HIS A 222 -0.05 7.74 18.27
CA HIS A 222 -0.64 8.02 19.58
C HIS A 222 -1.68 6.97 19.97
N ILE A 223 -2.61 6.62 19.07
CA ILE A 223 -3.69 5.70 19.40
C ILE A 223 -3.19 4.27 19.68
N GLU A 224 -2.04 3.87 19.14
CA GLU A 224 -1.39 2.59 19.50
C GLU A 224 -1.04 2.47 20.99
N LEU A 225 -1.05 3.58 21.74
CA LEU A 225 -0.83 3.62 23.19
C LEU A 225 -2.13 3.73 24.02
N LEU A 226 -3.28 3.96 23.39
CA LEU A 226 -4.60 4.03 24.04
C LEU A 226 -5.20 2.63 24.18
N THR A 227 -6.17 2.45 25.10
CA THR A 227 -6.90 1.19 25.22
C THR A 227 -7.98 1.07 24.15
N ASP A 228 -8.42 -0.16 23.87
CA ASP A 228 -9.49 -0.41 22.91
C ASP A 228 -10.83 0.21 23.35
N ASN A 229 -11.04 0.40 24.67
CA ASN A 229 -12.22 1.10 25.20
C ASN A 229 -12.19 2.60 24.88
N ASP A 230 -11.05 3.26 25.06
CA ASP A 230 -10.90 4.71 24.82
C ASP A 230 -11.14 5.04 23.34
N ILE A 231 -10.60 4.19 22.44
CA ILE A 231 -10.79 4.31 21.00
C ILE A 231 -12.23 3.95 20.61
N SER A 232 -12.81 2.88 21.18
CA SER A 232 -14.20 2.49 20.96
C SER A 232 -15.15 3.65 21.27
N ASP A 233 -15.07 4.19 22.48
CA ASP A 233 -16.03 5.17 22.97
C ASP A 233 -15.79 6.54 22.30
N GLY A 234 -14.55 6.86 21.95
CA GLY A 234 -14.23 8.02 21.09
C GLY A 234 -14.79 7.91 19.67
N LEU A 235 -14.66 6.77 19.00
CA LEU A 235 -15.21 6.57 17.65
C LEU A 235 -16.75 6.50 17.66
N TYR A 236 -17.36 5.94 18.70
CA TYR A 236 -18.81 5.96 18.86
C TYR A 236 -19.35 7.38 19.13
N LEU A 237 -18.67 8.17 19.97
CA LEU A 237 -18.96 9.60 20.16
C LEU A 237 -18.90 10.36 18.82
N LEU A 238 -17.89 10.07 18.00
CA LEU A 238 -17.70 10.72 16.70
C LEU A 238 -18.84 10.37 15.70
N LEU A 239 -19.25 9.09 15.66
CA LEU A 239 -20.40 8.64 14.87
C LEU A 239 -21.70 9.32 15.32
N GLU A 240 -22.00 9.32 16.62
CA GLU A 240 -23.17 9.99 17.20
C GLU A 240 -23.18 11.49 16.87
N MET A 241 -22.06 12.18 17.06
CA MET A 241 -21.97 13.63 16.85
C MET A 241 -22.26 14.06 15.40
N PHE A 242 -21.74 13.31 14.42
CA PHE A 242 -21.91 13.63 12.99
C PHE A 242 -23.20 13.06 12.38
N LEU A 243 -23.65 11.87 12.78
CA LEU A 243 -24.63 11.09 12.01
C LEU A 243 -25.97 10.81 12.72
N SER A 244 -26.08 11.01 14.05
CA SER A 244 -27.32 10.73 14.83
C SER A 244 -28.56 11.53 14.38
N LYS A 245 -28.35 12.67 13.71
CA LYS A 245 -29.43 13.51 13.13
C LYS A 245 -30.07 12.90 11.88
N ILE A 246 -29.46 11.87 11.30
CA ILE A 246 -29.86 11.22 10.04
C ILE A 246 -30.14 9.73 10.26
N TYR A 247 -29.31 9.06 11.09
CA TYR A 247 -29.38 7.63 11.34
C TYR A 247 -29.52 7.32 12.84
N ASN A 248 -30.22 6.24 13.16
CA ASN A 248 -30.22 5.67 14.51
C ASN A 248 -29.07 4.66 14.63
N ILE A 249 -27.98 5.04 15.29
CA ILE A 249 -26.71 4.31 15.25
C ILE A 249 -26.65 3.32 16.42
N PRO A 250 -26.66 1.99 16.18
CA PRO A 250 -26.34 1.03 17.23
C PRO A 250 -24.86 1.14 17.60
N LYS A 251 -24.51 0.95 18.87
CA LYS A 251 -23.11 0.69 19.23
C LYS A 251 -22.65 -0.60 18.52
N PHE A 252 -21.41 -0.61 18.05
CA PHE A 252 -20.81 -1.77 17.38
C PHE A 252 -20.53 -2.91 18.39
N ASP A 253 -20.64 -4.15 17.91
CA ASP A 253 -20.39 -5.37 18.69
C ASP A 253 -18.89 -5.64 18.89
N GLN A 254 -18.07 -5.27 17.88
CA GLN A 254 -16.63 -5.55 17.86
C GLN A 254 -15.85 -4.40 17.22
N MET A 255 -14.59 -4.24 17.66
CA MET A 255 -13.59 -3.39 17.04
C MET A 255 -12.28 -4.17 16.82
N VAL A 256 -11.63 -3.97 15.68
CA VAL A 256 -10.28 -4.49 15.38
C VAL A 256 -9.43 -3.38 14.78
N ARG A 257 -8.16 -3.27 15.18
CA ARG A 257 -7.24 -2.22 14.69
C ARG A 257 -5.84 -2.75 14.40
N SER A 258 -5.11 -2.05 13.54
CA SER A 258 -3.66 -2.27 13.35
C SER A 258 -2.82 -1.40 14.30
N SER A 259 -1.57 -1.84 14.54
CA SER A 259 -0.58 -1.11 15.36
C SER A 259 0.84 -1.26 14.76
N TRP A 260 1.09 -0.64 13.60
CA TRP A 260 2.32 -0.88 12.83
C TRP A 260 3.59 -0.20 13.39
N TYR A 261 3.48 0.80 14.27
CA TYR A 261 4.64 1.54 14.80
C TYR A 261 5.23 0.92 16.08
N THR A 262 4.37 0.49 16.99
CA THR A 262 4.73 -0.13 18.27
C THR A 262 5.22 -1.58 18.11
N ASP A 263 4.83 -2.27 17.03
CA ASP A 263 5.42 -3.54 16.61
C ASP A 263 6.93 -3.36 16.29
N GLU A 264 7.79 -4.12 16.98
CA GLU A 264 9.24 -4.05 16.83
C GLU A 264 9.80 -4.73 15.55
N TYR A 265 8.92 -5.34 14.74
CA TYR A 265 9.22 -5.98 13.46
C TYR A 265 8.86 -5.08 12.25
N PHE A 266 8.06 -4.04 12.45
CA PHE A 266 7.65 -3.10 11.39
C PHE A 266 8.11 -1.66 11.62
N ARG A 267 7.93 -1.09 12.82
CA ARG A 267 8.32 0.29 13.14
C ARG A 267 7.81 1.34 12.13
N GLY A 268 6.57 1.16 11.68
CA GLY A 268 5.89 2.04 10.72
C GLY A 268 5.21 1.25 9.60
N SER A 269 4.28 1.90 8.90
CA SER A 269 3.42 1.24 7.91
C SER A 269 4.13 1.05 6.57
N TYR A 270 4.61 2.09 5.90
CA TYR A 270 5.37 1.98 4.65
C TYR A 270 6.19 3.24 4.31
N SER A 271 7.09 3.11 3.33
CA SER A 271 8.05 4.16 2.98
C SER A 271 7.50 5.21 2.03
N PHE A 272 7.99 6.45 2.16
CA PHE A 272 7.68 7.58 1.28
C PHE A 272 8.92 8.45 1.04
N LYS A 273 8.89 9.32 0.03
CA LYS A 273 9.98 10.26 -0.26
C LYS A 273 9.70 11.61 0.38
N SER A 274 10.56 12.02 1.30
CA SER A 274 10.36 13.22 2.08
C SER A 274 11.22 14.38 1.60
N ILE A 275 10.93 15.58 2.08
CA ILE A 275 11.85 16.72 1.99
C ILE A 275 13.18 16.41 2.71
N THR A 276 13.22 15.47 3.66
CA THR A 276 14.49 14.96 4.23
C THR A 276 15.24 14.05 3.25
N THR A 277 14.54 13.24 2.45
CA THR A 277 15.13 12.45 1.36
C THR A 277 15.81 13.35 0.34
N GLU A 278 15.13 14.42 -0.08
CA GLU A 278 15.65 15.41 -1.02
C GLU A 278 16.82 16.22 -0.42
N LYS A 279 16.66 16.80 0.78
CA LYS A 279 17.71 17.60 1.46
C LYS A 279 18.99 16.83 1.75
N LEU A 280 18.91 15.50 1.88
CA LEU A 280 20.07 14.63 2.06
C LEU A 280 20.56 14.00 0.75
N ASN A 281 19.83 14.15 -0.37
CA ASN A 281 20.09 13.43 -1.62
C ASN A 281 20.23 11.91 -1.38
N ALA A 282 19.25 11.32 -0.69
CA ALA A 282 19.25 9.92 -0.28
C ALA A 282 18.55 9.04 -1.31
N GLU A 283 19.33 8.36 -2.16
CA GLU A 283 18.81 7.64 -3.33
C GLU A 283 18.31 6.22 -2.98
N THR A 284 17.17 5.79 -3.55
CA THR A 284 16.59 4.46 -3.25
C THR A 284 17.51 3.32 -3.68
N LYS A 285 18.18 3.47 -4.82
CA LYS A 285 19.20 2.53 -5.32
C LYS A 285 20.32 2.28 -4.32
N ASP A 286 20.67 3.27 -3.48
CA ASP A 286 21.70 3.13 -2.46
C ASP A 286 21.25 2.19 -1.34
N LEU A 287 19.95 2.17 -1.00
CA LEU A 287 19.40 1.16 -0.09
C LEU A 287 19.27 -0.23 -0.76
N ALA A 288 19.02 -0.28 -2.07
CA ALA A 288 18.96 -1.52 -2.86
C ALA A 288 20.33 -2.13 -3.25
N GLU A 289 21.43 -1.39 -3.10
CA GLU A 289 22.77 -1.84 -3.48
C GLU A 289 23.29 -2.98 -2.57
N PRO A 290 23.72 -4.13 -3.13
CA PRO A 290 24.19 -5.24 -2.30
C PRO A 290 25.60 -4.96 -1.77
N ILE A 291 25.87 -5.33 -0.52
CA ILE A 291 27.23 -5.33 0.03
C ILE A 291 28.00 -6.46 -0.66
N VAL A 292 29.04 -6.12 -1.42
CA VAL A 292 29.88 -7.06 -2.17
C VAL A 292 31.31 -7.16 -1.61
N THR A 293 31.93 -8.32 -1.78
CA THR A 293 33.38 -8.48 -1.65
C THR A 293 34.12 -7.82 -2.81
N ALA A 294 35.41 -7.53 -2.63
CA ALA A 294 36.30 -7.08 -3.72
C ALA A 294 36.35 -8.03 -4.94
N ASN A 295 35.98 -9.32 -4.76
CA ASN A 295 35.94 -10.31 -5.82
C ASN A 295 34.53 -10.46 -6.46
N GLY A 296 33.65 -9.47 -6.28
CA GLY A 296 32.31 -9.43 -6.87
C GLY A 296 31.32 -10.48 -6.31
N LYS A 297 31.64 -11.16 -5.21
CA LYS A 297 30.66 -11.98 -4.47
C LYS A 297 29.73 -11.08 -3.66
N PRO A 298 28.40 -11.14 -3.84
CA PRO A 298 27.45 -10.47 -2.95
C PRO A 298 27.42 -11.14 -1.57
N ILE A 299 27.31 -10.35 -0.52
CA ILE A 299 27.34 -10.78 0.89
C ILE A 299 25.95 -10.56 1.50
N ILE A 300 25.51 -9.30 1.55
CA ILE A 300 24.18 -8.91 2.03
C ILE A 300 23.45 -8.18 0.91
N LEU A 301 22.27 -8.66 0.59
CA LEU A 301 21.35 -8.17 -0.43
C LEU A 301 20.11 -7.60 0.27
N PHE A 302 19.44 -6.62 -0.33
CA PHE A 302 18.34 -5.88 0.32
C PHE A 302 17.09 -5.92 -0.57
N ALA A 303 15.98 -6.39 -0.01
CA ALA A 303 14.67 -6.49 -0.67
C ALA A 303 13.54 -5.92 0.22
N GLY A 304 12.32 -5.85 -0.32
CA GLY A 304 11.18 -5.14 0.28
C GLY A 304 10.98 -3.76 -0.34
N GLU A 305 9.76 -3.21 -0.22
CA GLU A 305 9.32 -2.01 -0.96
C GLU A 305 10.24 -0.79 -0.85
N ALA A 306 10.83 -0.53 0.32
CA ALA A 306 11.75 0.60 0.49
C ALA A 306 13.05 0.48 -0.35
N THR A 307 13.28 -0.68 -0.98
CA THR A 307 14.39 -0.95 -1.90
C THR A 307 13.96 -0.95 -3.37
N HIS A 308 12.69 -0.71 -3.68
CA HIS A 308 12.22 -0.51 -5.05
C HIS A 308 12.27 0.99 -5.38
N GLU A 309 12.91 1.35 -6.49
CA GLU A 309 13.15 2.76 -6.82
C GLU A 309 11.87 3.53 -7.12
N HIS A 310 10.93 2.87 -7.81
CA HIS A 310 9.67 3.43 -8.29
C HIS A 310 8.45 2.94 -7.49
N TYR A 311 8.11 1.65 -7.57
CA TYR A 311 7.15 0.94 -6.71
C TYR A 311 7.58 0.78 -5.23
N TYR A 312 8.00 1.87 -4.57
CA TYR A 312 8.12 1.88 -3.11
C TYR A 312 6.72 1.87 -2.46
N SER A 313 6.61 1.70 -1.14
CA SER A 313 5.36 1.46 -0.39
C SER A 313 4.57 0.17 -0.71
N THR A 314 4.59 -0.33 -1.95
CA THR A 314 3.63 -1.33 -2.44
C THR A 314 4.00 -2.80 -2.20
N VAL A 315 3.02 -3.68 -2.41
CA VAL A 315 3.20 -5.13 -2.40
C VAL A 315 3.94 -5.65 -3.63
N HIS A 316 3.61 -5.19 -4.85
CA HIS A 316 4.26 -5.66 -6.07
C HIS A 316 5.75 -5.26 -6.10
N GLY A 317 6.11 -4.04 -5.68
CA GLY A 317 7.52 -3.66 -5.53
C GLY A 317 8.27 -4.48 -4.48
N ALA A 318 7.59 -4.92 -3.41
CA ALA A 318 8.15 -5.89 -2.48
C ALA A 318 8.33 -7.29 -3.12
N VAL A 319 7.42 -7.77 -3.96
CA VAL A 319 7.59 -9.02 -4.74
C VAL A 319 8.78 -8.92 -5.70
N GLU A 320 8.84 -7.86 -6.50
CA GLU A 320 9.85 -7.65 -7.54
C GLU A 320 11.25 -7.47 -6.96
N THR A 321 11.40 -6.75 -5.84
CA THR A 321 12.67 -6.68 -5.11
C THR A 321 13.10 -8.06 -4.58
N GLY A 322 12.16 -8.92 -4.20
CA GLY A 322 12.42 -10.32 -3.84
C GLY A 322 12.99 -11.13 -5.00
N PHE A 323 12.35 -11.06 -6.17
CA PHE A 323 12.87 -11.68 -7.40
C PHE A 323 14.27 -11.17 -7.76
N ARG A 324 14.45 -9.84 -7.75
CA ARG A 324 15.72 -9.15 -8.07
C ARG A 324 16.90 -9.63 -7.22
N GLU A 325 16.73 -9.80 -5.91
CA GLU A 325 17.82 -10.30 -5.06
C GLU A 325 18.05 -11.81 -5.19
N ALA A 326 17.01 -12.60 -5.51
CA ALA A 326 17.19 -14.02 -5.82
C ALA A 326 17.98 -14.22 -7.13
N ASP A 327 17.63 -13.51 -8.20
CA ASP A 327 18.33 -13.60 -9.48
C ASP A 327 19.80 -13.16 -9.39
N ARG A 328 20.09 -12.11 -8.60
CA ARG A 328 21.47 -11.70 -8.26
C ARG A 328 22.30 -12.85 -7.64
N ILE A 329 21.70 -13.72 -6.82
CA ILE A 329 22.36 -14.92 -6.28
C ILE A 329 22.49 -16.01 -7.35
N ILE A 330 21.42 -16.28 -8.08
CA ILE A 330 21.37 -17.34 -9.09
C ILE A 330 22.43 -17.09 -10.18
N ASP A 331 22.53 -15.87 -10.69
CA ASP A 331 23.49 -15.51 -11.73
C ASP A 331 24.94 -15.46 -11.23
N PHE A 332 25.17 -15.07 -9.96
CA PHE A 332 26.48 -15.21 -9.32
C PHE A 332 26.98 -16.67 -9.31
N TYR A 333 26.08 -17.65 -9.13
CA TYR A 333 26.43 -19.06 -9.19
C TYR A 333 26.50 -19.61 -10.63
N ARG A 334 25.59 -19.21 -11.53
CA ARG A 334 25.63 -19.60 -12.96
C ARG A 334 26.93 -19.16 -13.64
N THR A 335 27.31 -17.88 -13.49
CA THR A 335 28.51 -17.29 -14.12
C THR A 335 29.83 -17.92 -13.66
N ARG A 336 29.85 -18.58 -12.49
CA ARG A 336 31.03 -19.26 -11.94
C ARG A 336 31.05 -20.77 -12.22
N GLY A 337 30.13 -21.24 -13.06
CA GLY A 337 29.99 -22.64 -13.44
C GLY A 337 29.19 -23.42 -12.41
N TRP A 338 27.89 -23.60 -12.67
CA TRP A 338 26.97 -24.39 -11.86
C TRP A 338 27.40 -25.87 -11.84
N ARG A 339 28.24 -26.25 -10.88
CA ARG A 339 28.56 -27.66 -10.61
C ARG A 339 27.45 -28.27 -9.78
N ASN A 340 26.64 -29.12 -10.42
CA ASN A 340 25.77 -30.06 -9.72
C ASN A 340 26.63 -30.89 -8.75
N GLY A 341 26.24 -30.94 -7.48
CA GLY A 341 27.02 -31.59 -6.43
C GLY A 341 27.38 -30.64 -5.27
N PHE A 342 26.37 -30.32 -4.47
CA PHE A 342 26.55 -30.03 -3.04
C PHE A 342 25.44 -30.77 -2.30
N ASP A 343 25.81 -31.88 -1.67
CA ASP A 343 24.90 -32.78 -0.99
C ASP A 343 24.27 -32.18 0.27
N LYS A 344 23.31 -32.91 0.83
CA LYS A 344 22.49 -32.56 2.00
C LYS A 344 23.28 -31.84 3.09
N VAL A 345 22.81 -30.64 3.46
CA VAL A 345 23.15 -30.01 4.73
C VAL A 345 22.55 -30.84 5.87
N GLU A 346 23.39 -31.42 6.72
CA GLU A 346 22.96 -31.97 8.00
C GLU A 346 22.72 -30.85 9.02
N ARG A 347 21.51 -30.83 9.63
CA ARG A 347 21.18 -29.91 10.72
C ARG A 347 21.87 -30.39 12.01
N LEU A 348 23.08 -29.88 12.28
CA LEU A 348 23.83 -30.21 13.50
C LEU A 348 23.16 -29.66 14.76
N LEU A 349 22.39 -30.53 15.44
CA LEU A 349 21.93 -30.29 16.81
C LEU A 349 23.14 -30.33 17.75
N SER A 350 23.55 -29.17 18.26
CA SER A 350 24.62 -29.10 19.27
C SER A 350 24.11 -29.62 20.62
N ALA A 351 25.00 -30.18 21.45
CA ALA A 351 24.68 -30.61 22.81
C ALA A 351 24.49 -29.44 23.82
N SER A 352 24.31 -28.22 23.31
CA SER A 352 23.91 -27.03 24.06
C SER A 352 22.66 -26.44 23.39
N ASN A 353 21.84 -25.68 24.11
CA ASN A 353 20.60 -25.09 23.57
C ASN A 353 20.81 -24.07 22.43
N GLN A 354 22.05 -23.81 22.00
CA GLN A 354 22.35 -23.05 20.78
C GLN A 354 22.24 -23.96 19.55
N LYS A 355 21.18 -23.74 18.77
CA LYS A 355 21.02 -24.35 17.44
C LYS A 355 21.94 -23.65 16.44
N ILE A 356 22.84 -24.40 15.80
CA ILE A 356 23.74 -23.89 14.75
C ILE A 356 23.33 -24.53 13.43
N SER A 357 22.90 -23.70 12.47
CA SER A 357 22.60 -24.12 11.10
C SER A 357 23.64 -23.55 10.13
N LYS A 358 23.84 -24.20 8.99
CA LYS A 358 24.73 -23.72 7.92
C LYS A 358 24.08 -23.92 6.56
N THR A 359 24.16 -22.93 5.67
CA THR A 359 23.56 -22.97 4.32
C THR A 359 24.31 -22.04 3.37
N LYS A 360 24.01 -22.06 2.07
CA LYS A 360 24.51 -21.01 1.16
C LYS A 360 23.81 -19.67 1.40
N LEU A 361 22.50 -19.66 1.64
CA LEU A 361 21.72 -18.42 1.72
C LEU A 361 20.74 -18.42 2.91
N VAL A 362 20.75 -17.36 3.71
CA VAL A 362 19.68 -17.05 4.66
C VAL A 362 18.85 -15.90 4.11
N ILE A 363 17.53 -16.08 4.07
CA ILE A 363 16.56 -15.02 3.80
C ILE A 363 15.98 -14.61 5.15
N ILE A 364 16.09 -13.33 5.48
CA ILE A 364 15.58 -12.75 6.73
C ILE A 364 14.25 -12.08 6.41
N GLY A 365 13.18 -12.57 7.03
CA GLY A 365 11.80 -12.20 6.74
C GLY A 365 11.11 -13.20 5.80
N ALA A 366 9.93 -13.66 6.22
CA ALA A 366 8.93 -14.39 5.43
C ALA A 366 7.73 -13.48 5.06
N GLY A 367 7.95 -12.16 5.06
CA GLY A 367 7.13 -11.23 4.31
C GLY A 367 7.26 -11.45 2.80
N ILE A 368 6.40 -10.80 2.00
CA ILE A 368 6.23 -11.15 0.58
C ILE A 368 7.53 -11.13 -0.24
N ALA A 369 8.44 -10.20 0.02
CA ALA A 369 9.75 -10.13 -0.65
C ALA A 369 10.61 -11.38 -0.40
N GLY A 370 10.61 -11.90 0.84
CA GLY A 370 11.33 -13.11 1.20
C GLY A 370 10.70 -14.37 0.63
N LEU A 371 9.36 -14.43 0.57
CA LEU A 371 8.63 -15.53 -0.08
C LEU A 371 8.81 -15.53 -1.60
N ALA A 372 8.78 -14.35 -2.23
CA ALA A 372 9.06 -14.16 -3.65
C ALA A 372 10.49 -14.62 -4.00
N ALA A 373 11.49 -14.17 -3.21
CA ALA A 373 12.87 -14.63 -3.35
C ALA A 373 12.99 -16.16 -3.19
N ALA A 374 12.36 -16.74 -2.17
CA ALA A 374 12.34 -18.19 -1.94
C ALA A 374 11.75 -18.96 -3.13
N LYS A 375 10.67 -18.45 -3.75
CA LYS A 375 10.06 -19.05 -4.93
C LYS A 375 11.01 -19.03 -6.13
N THR A 376 11.60 -17.89 -6.46
CA THR A 376 12.56 -17.77 -7.59
C THR A 376 13.75 -18.71 -7.42
N LEU A 377 14.24 -18.90 -6.18
CA LEU A 377 15.28 -19.87 -5.87
C LEU A 377 14.80 -21.33 -6.05
N GLU A 378 13.59 -21.66 -5.59
CA GLU A 378 13.00 -22.99 -5.81
C GLU A 378 12.81 -23.30 -7.29
N ASP A 379 12.24 -22.37 -8.07
CA ASP A 379 12.04 -22.47 -9.51
C ASP A 379 13.39 -22.66 -10.24
N ALA A 380 14.43 -21.92 -9.83
CA ALA A 380 15.79 -22.05 -10.35
C ALA A 380 16.58 -23.27 -9.82
N ASN A 381 15.93 -24.17 -9.07
CA ASN A 381 16.51 -25.36 -8.43
C ASN A 381 17.66 -25.06 -7.44
N PHE A 382 17.72 -23.83 -6.91
CA PHE A 382 18.62 -23.44 -5.82
C PHE A 382 17.99 -23.85 -4.47
N LYS A 383 18.19 -25.11 -4.05
CA LYS A 383 17.51 -25.67 -2.87
C LYS A 383 18.21 -25.41 -1.52
N ASP A 384 19.45 -24.90 -1.52
CA ASP A 384 20.28 -24.67 -0.32
C ASP A 384 20.12 -23.25 0.22
N TYR A 385 18.97 -23.01 0.84
CA TYR A 385 18.66 -21.79 1.58
C TYR A 385 17.78 -22.08 2.80
N LEU A 386 17.66 -21.11 3.70
CA LEU A 386 16.73 -21.11 4.84
C LEU A 386 16.03 -19.74 4.94
N LEU A 387 14.74 -19.72 5.31
CA LEU A 387 14.04 -18.52 5.75
C LEU A 387 14.04 -18.45 7.28
N ILE A 388 14.22 -17.26 7.84
CA ILE A 388 14.00 -17.01 9.26
C ILE A 388 13.05 -15.82 9.45
N GLU A 389 12.01 -16.02 10.24
CA GLU A 389 10.93 -15.05 10.48
C GLU A 389 10.84 -14.74 11.98
N ALA A 390 10.73 -13.45 12.33
CA ALA A 390 10.61 -12.99 13.70
C ALA A 390 9.23 -13.27 14.30
N GLN A 391 8.18 -13.23 13.48
CA GLN A 391 6.79 -13.55 13.84
C GLN A 391 6.51 -15.08 13.89
N SER A 392 5.30 -15.45 14.29
CA SER A 392 4.80 -16.83 14.30
C SER A 392 4.08 -17.25 13.00
N GLU A 393 3.82 -16.31 12.09
CA GLU A 393 3.20 -16.52 10.78
C GLU A 393 3.96 -15.79 9.66
N ILE A 394 3.45 -15.87 8.42
CA ILE A 394 4.06 -15.32 7.20
C ILE A 394 3.32 -14.06 6.73
N GLY A 395 3.99 -13.24 5.91
CA GLY A 395 3.33 -12.22 5.08
C GLY A 395 3.73 -10.77 5.36
N GLY A 396 4.01 -10.44 6.61
CA GLY A 396 4.31 -9.07 7.03
C GLY A 396 3.09 -8.15 6.88
N ARG A 397 3.16 -7.19 5.94
CA ARG A 397 2.07 -6.21 5.68
C ARG A 397 1.02 -6.70 4.69
N ILE A 398 1.23 -7.86 4.06
CA ILE A 398 0.16 -8.60 3.41
C ILE A 398 -0.56 -9.37 4.50
N GLN A 399 -1.69 -8.84 4.94
CA GLN A 399 -2.46 -9.40 6.04
C GLN A 399 -3.94 -9.33 5.71
N SER A 400 -4.61 -10.47 5.92
CA SER A 400 -6.03 -10.66 5.63
C SER A 400 -6.68 -11.45 6.75
N ALA A 401 -7.82 -10.98 7.23
CA ALA A 401 -8.62 -11.69 8.22
C ALA A 401 -9.73 -12.51 7.52
N PRO A 402 -10.01 -13.75 7.94
CA PRO A 402 -11.25 -14.42 7.59
C PRO A 402 -12.40 -13.70 8.31
N TRP A 403 -13.51 -13.46 7.60
CA TRP A 403 -14.66 -12.73 8.14
C TRP A 403 -15.97 -13.32 7.60
N ASN A 404 -16.82 -13.81 8.50
CA ASN A 404 -17.99 -14.63 8.16
C ASN A 404 -17.62 -15.87 7.31
N LYS A 405 -18.08 -15.92 6.05
CA LYS A 405 -17.70 -16.96 5.06
C LYS A 405 -16.69 -16.45 4.03
N ALA A 406 -16.25 -15.22 4.21
CA ALA A 406 -15.43 -14.40 3.33
C ALA A 406 -14.14 -14.02 4.05
N TRP A 407 -13.46 -12.97 3.58
CA TRP A 407 -12.23 -12.42 4.14
C TRP A 407 -12.22 -10.88 3.99
N ILE A 408 -11.20 -10.20 4.54
CA ILE A 408 -10.98 -8.74 4.48
C ILE A 408 -9.49 -8.45 4.32
N GLU A 409 -9.13 -7.37 3.61
CA GLU A 409 -7.77 -6.84 3.58
C GLU A 409 -7.44 -5.78 4.61
N TYR A 410 -6.44 -6.07 5.44
CA TYR A 410 -5.71 -5.07 6.19
C TYR A 410 -4.56 -4.49 5.35
N GLY A 411 -3.96 -5.30 4.48
CA GLY A 411 -2.90 -4.89 3.55
C GLY A 411 -3.39 -4.09 2.33
N ALA A 412 -2.70 -4.32 1.20
CA ALA A 412 -3.10 -3.85 -0.14
C ALA A 412 -4.37 -4.58 -0.63
N GLN A 413 -4.80 -4.33 -1.88
CA GLN A 413 -6.03 -4.94 -2.41
C GLN A 413 -5.86 -5.65 -3.78
N PHE A 414 -5.57 -5.01 -4.92
CA PHE A 414 -5.91 -5.61 -6.25
C PHE A 414 -4.78 -6.31 -7.07
N VAL A 415 -5.14 -6.84 -8.28
CA VAL A 415 -4.29 -7.46 -9.33
C VAL A 415 -4.65 -6.92 -10.72
N HIS A 416 -3.64 -6.51 -11.50
CA HIS A 416 -3.79 -5.70 -12.73
C HIS A 416 -3.43 -6.47 -14.03
N GLY A 417 -4.13 -6.15 -15.12
CA GLY A 417 -3.80 -6.46 -16.53
C GLY A 417 -3.80 -7.94 -16.95
N ASP A 418 -4.62 -8.33 -17.92
CA ASP A 418 -4.88 -9.75 -18.26
C ASP A 418 -3.71 -10.53 -18.91
N GLN A 419 -2.76 -9.84 -19.53
CA GLN A 419 -1.51 -10.41 -20.03
C GLN A 419 -0.34 -10.30 -19.01
N SER A 420 -0.57 -9.74 -17.81
CA SER A 420 0.49 -9.64 -16.80
C SER A 420 0.93 -11.03 -16.34
N GLN A 421 2.21 -11.18 -15.94
CA GLN A 421 2.71 -12.50 -15.51
C GLN A 421 1.95 -13.05 -14.29
N LEU A 422 1.39 -12.17 -13.46
CA LEU A 422 0.53 -12.55 -12.34
C LEU A 422 -0.87 -12.98 -12.82
N ALA A 423 -1.53 -12.22 -13.69
CA ALA A 423 -2.83 -12.60 -14.24
C ALA A 423 -2.75 -13.89 -15.06
N GLN A 424 -1.72 -14.06 -15.88
CA GLN A 424 -1.46 -15.30 -16.64
C GLN A 424 -1.22 -16.51 -15.73
N LEU A 425 -0.55 -16.34 -14.59
CA LEU A 425 -0.44 -17.37 -13.57
C LEU A 425 -1.80 -17.70 -12.93
N CYS A 426 -2.65 -16.70 -12.72
CA CYS A 426 -3.98 -16.89 -12.13
C CYS A 426 -4.97 -17.55 -13.11
N TYR A 427 -4.98 -17.16 -14.39
CA TYR A 427 -5.72 -17.84 -15.47
C TYR A 427 -5.31 -19.30 -15.60
N LYS A 428 -4.00 -19.60 -15.59
CA LYS A 428 -3.47 -20.98 -15.67
C LYS A 428 -4.00 -21.89 -14.55
N HIS A 429 -4.41 -21.32 -13.42
CA HIS A 429 -4.94 -22.04 -12.27
C HIS A 429 -6.46 -21.88 -12.08
N ASP A 430 -7.16 -21.32 -13.08
CA ASP A 430 -8.61 -21.06 -13.09
C ASP A 430 -9.11 -20.12 -11.97
N LEU A 431 -8.26 -19.17 -11.57
CA LEU A 431 -8.49 -18.38 -10.35
C LEU A 431 -9.16 -17.04 -10.57
N LEU A 432 -9.33 -16.59 -11.81
CA LEU A 432 -9.94 -15.29 -12.13
C LEU A 432 -11.43 -15.44 -12.44
N SER A 433 -12.21 -14.47 -11.98
CA SER A 433 -13.67 -14.41 -12.00
C SER A 433 -14.15 -13.53 -13.15
N ASP A 434 -15.17 -14.01 -13.88
CA ASP A 434 -15.84 -13.25 -14.95
C ASP A 434 -16.63 -12.03 -14.44
N VAL A 435 -16.87 -11.92 -13.12
CA VAL A 435 -17.56 -10.79 -12.49
C VAL A 435 -16.60 -9.61 -12.31
N GLN A 436 -16.79 -8.57 -13.12
CA GLN A 436 -16.06 -7.30 -13.05
C GLN A 436 -16.24 -6.57 -11.70
N CYS A 437 -15.33 -5.63 -11.41
CA CYS A 437 -15.48 -4.63 -10.36
C CYS A 437 -16.60 -3.64 -10.72
N ARG A 438 -17.17 -2.96 -9.71
CA ARG A 438 -18.21 -1.93 -9.88
C ARG A 438 -17.97 -0.71 -8.98
N ASP A 439 -16.77 -0.60 -8.44
CA ASP A 439 -16.37 0.51 -7.59
C ASP A 439 -16.34 1.78 -8.46
N GLY A 440 -16.76 2.92 -7.88
CA GLY A 440 -17.09 4.13 -8.64
C GLY A 440 -18.47 4.13 -9.34
N GLN A 441 -19.06 2.96 -9.63
CA GLN A 441 -20.42 2.87 -10.19
C GLN A 441 -21.47 2.91 -9.06
N GLY A 442 -22.69 3.36 -9.37
CA GLY A 442 -23.83 3.25 -8.45
C GLY A 442 -24.71 4.50 -8.37
N ILE A 443 -25.34 4.71 -7.22
CA ILE A 443 -26.30 5.81 -7.04
C ILE A 443 -25.58 7.07 -6.53
N PHE A 444 -25.40 8.04 -7.43
CA PHE A 444 -24.96 9.39 -7.08
C PHE A 444 -26.05 10.12 -6.28
N ILE A 445 -25.73 10.52 -5.03
CA ILE A 445 -26.64 11.23 -4.11
C ILE A 445 -26.01 12.56 -3.72
N ARG A 446 -26.77 13.65 -3.84
CA ARG A 446 -26.34 15.01 -3.46
C ARG A 446 -26.50 15.22 -1.95
N ASN A 447 -25.83 16.25 -1.40
CA ASN A 447 -25.84 16.59 0.03
C ASN A 447 -27.23 16.87 0.66
N ASN A 448 -28.28 17.00 -0.15
CA ASN A 448 -29.67 17.15 0.25
C ASN A 448 -30.50 15.84 0.18
N GLY A 449 -29.86 14.70 -0.08
CA GLY A 449 -30.50 13.39 -0.20
C GLY A 449 -31.15 13.10 -1.57
N CYS A 450 -31.05 14.00 -2.55
CA CYS A 450 -31.57 13.74 -3.90
C CYS A 450 -30.62 12.85 -4.71
N LYS A 451 -31.15 11.75 -5.28
CA LYS A 451 -30.49 11.02 -6.37
C LYS A 451 -30.27 11.95 -7.57
N VAL A 452 -29.11 11.85 -8.20
CA VAL A 452 -28.77 12.48 -9.48
C VAL A 452 -29.36 11.68 -10.65
N ASP A 453 -29.77 12.36 -11.71
CA ASP A 453 -30.27 11.71 -12.93
C ASP A 453 -29.15 10.92 -13.62
N GLU A 454 -29.43 9.66 -13.95
CA GLU A 454 -28.46 8.69 -14.50
C GLU A 454 -27.91 9.18 -15.84
N ALA A 455 -28.77 9.76 -16.68
CA ALA A 455 -28.38 10.33 -17.97
C ALA A 455 -27.50 11.59 -17.86
N LEU A 456 -27.41 12.22 -16.68
CA LEU A 456 -26.44 13.30 -16.42
C LEU A 456 -25.09 12.77 -15.93
N VAL A 457 -25.07 11.58 -15.34
CA VAL A 457 -23.86 10.86 -14.95
C VAL A 457 -23.19 10.32 -16.21
N GLU A 458 -23.92 9.53 -17.00
CA GLU A 458 -23.47 9.03 -18.32
C GLU A 458 -22.92 10.16 -19.21
N GLU A 459 -23.60 11.31 -19.32
CA GLU A 459 -23.15 12.44 -20.16
C GLU A 459 -21.80 13.05 -19.74
N ILE A 460 -21.42 12.94 -18.46
CA ILE A 460 -20.17 13.50 -17.92
C ILE A 460 -19.07 12.44 -17.87
N ASP A 461 -19.41 11.20 -17.57
CA ASP A 461 -18.46 10.08 -17.60
C ASP A 461 -18.00 9.84 -19.06
N ASP A 462 -18.93 9.81 -20.03
CA ASP A 462 -18.63 9.81 -21.47
C ASP A 462 -17.67 10.96 -21.84
N LEU A 463 -17.96 12.18 -21.37
CA LEU A 463 -17.16 13.36 -21.68
C LEU A 463 -15.72 13.22 -21.17
N ILE A 464 -15.55 12.65 -19.97
CA ILE A 464 -14.25 12.44 -19.35
C ILE A 464 -13.49 11.33 -20.09
N CYS A 465 -14.10 10.17 -20.32
CA CYS A 465 -13.49 9.07 -21.09
C CYS A 465 -13.02 9.52 -22.48
N ASN A 466 -13.90 10.15 -23.27
CA ASN A 466 -13.56 10.68 -24.60
C ASN A 466 -12.42 11.73 -24.53
N THR A 467 -12.33 12.50 -23.45
CA THR A 467 -11.26 13.50 -23.27
C THR A 467 -9.93 12.84 -22.90
N LEU A 468 -9.95 11.74 -22.14
CA LEU A 468 -8.75 10.97 -21.79
C LEU A 468 -8.23 10.15 -22.99
N GLU A 469 -9.12 9.58 -23.81
CA GLU A 469 -8.76 8.97 -25.10
C GLU A 469 -8.09 9.99 -26.06
N ASP A 470 -8.55 11.25 -26.07
CA ASP A 470 -7.88 12.35 -26.79
C ASP A 470 -6.48 12.68 -26.23
N CYS A 471 -6.24 12.46 -24.93
CA CYS A 471 -4.92 12.59 -24.29
C CYS A 471 -3.99 11.39 -24.56
N GLU A 472 -4.53 10.20 -24.84
CA GLU A 472 -3.72 9.03 -25.22
C GLU A 472 -3.07 9.21 -26.59
N ASP A 473 -3.81 9.75 -27.56
CA ASP A 473 -3.33 10.05 -28.92
C ASP A 473 -2.67 11.45 -29.04
N TYR A 474 -1.95 11.88 -27.99
CA TYR A 474 -1.31 13.21 -27.86
C TYR A 474 -0.49 13.64 -29.09
N GLU A 475 0.13 12.69 -29.79
CA GLU A 475 1.01 12.99 -30.93
C GLU A 475 0.25 13.28 -32.25
N ASN A 476 -1.03 12.90 -32.34
CA ASN A 476 -1.87 13.17 -33.52
C ASN A 476 -3.07 14.09 -33.23
N LYS A 477 -3.50 14.22 -31.97
CA LYS A 477 -4.59 15.13 -31.55
C LYS A 477 -4.06 16.54 -31.27
N ASN A 478 -4.75 17.56 -31.79
CA ASN A 478 -4.43 18.97 -31.54
C ASN A 478 -4.91 19.41 -30.15
N ILE A 479 -4.23 18.98 -29.09
CA ILE A 479 -4.47 19.48 -27.73
C ILE A 479 -4.05 20.95 -27.64
N GLU A 480 -4.85 21.77 -26.96
CA GLU A 480 -4.64 23.23 -26.91
C GLU A 480 -3.41 23.63 -26.08
N ILE A 481 -2.65 24.58 -26.64
CA ILE A 481 -1.45 25.17 -26.02
C ILE A 481 -1.83 25.76 -24.65
N GLY A 482 -1.23 25.21 -23.59
CA GLY A 482 -1.52 25.56 -22.20
C GLY A 482 -2.22 24.47 -21.39
N CYS A 483 -2.68 23.37 -22.01
CA CYS A 483 -3.26 22.22 -21.30
C CYS A 483 -2.19 21.13 -21.01
N GLU A 484 -1.13 21.50 -20.30
CA GLU A 484 0.05 20.64 -20.07
C GLU A 484 -0.20 19.48 -19.08
N ASN A 485 -1.31 19.54 -18.34
CA ASN A 485 -1.78 18.51 -17.41
C ASN A 485 -3.26 18.14 -17.61
N ILE A 486 -3.65 16.99 -17.07
CA ILE A 486 -4.96 16.36 -17.29
C ILE A 486 -6.11 17.19 -16.70
N ASP A 487 -5.93 17.79 -15.52
CA ASP A 487 -6.92 18.70 -14.93
C ASP A 487 -7.28 19.86 -15.88
N ALA A 488 -6.27 20.50 -16.48
CA ALA A 488 -6.49 21.60 -17.42
C ALA A 488 -7.23 21.13 -18.68
N VAL A 489 -6.90 19.95 -19.23
CA VAL A 489 -7.64 19.40 -20.40
C VAL A 489 -9.09 19.09 -20.02
N LEU A 490 -9.31 18.35 -18.93
CA LEU A 490 -10.64 17.93 -18.48
C LEU A 490 -11.53 19.15 -18.15
N ARG A 491 -11.01 20.14 -17.42
CA ARG A 491 -11.78 21.37 -17.11
C ARG A 491 -12.02 22.21 -18.36
N ASN A 492 -11.10 22.25 -19.33
CA ASN A 492 -11.31 22.91 -20.62
C ASN A 492 -12.42 22.21 -21.42
N SER A 493 -12.39 20.86 -21.49
CA SER A 493 -13.42 20.03 -22.13
C SER A 493 -14.80 20.24 -21.49
N LEU A 494 -14.90 20.17 -20.16
CA LEU A 494 -16.13 20.48 -19.41
C LEU A 494 -16.66 21.89 -19.71
N ASN A 495 -15.80 22.91 -19.68
CA ASN A 495 -16.22 24.28 -19.96
C ASN A 495 -16.77 24.41 -21.40
N LYS A 496 -16.08 23.85 -22.39
CA LYS A 496 -16.56 23.81 -23.80
C LYS A 496 -17.90 23.10 -23.93
N HIS A 497 -18.05 21.94 -23.30
CA HIS A 497 -19.28 21.16 -23.30
C HIS A 497 -20.45 21.92 -22.65
N LEU A 498 -20.25 22.48 -21.45
CA LEU A 498 -21.24 23.29 -20.75
C LEU A 498 -21.59 24.58 -21.51
N HIS A 499 -20.68 25.16 -22.30
CA HIS A 499 -20.99 26.28 -23.19
C HIS A 499 -21.77 25.86 -24.43
N LYS A 500 -21.46 24.70 -25.02
CA LYS A 500 -22.13 24.14 -26.21
C LYS A 500 -23.58 23.70 -25.94
N LYS A 501 -23.86 23.10 -24.78
CA LYS A 501 -25.20 22.62 -24.39
C LYS A 501 -26.16 23.74 -23.99
N ASN A 502 -25.64 24.80 -23.35
CA ASN A 502 -26.43 25.94 -22.84
C ASN A 502 -27.58 25.54 -21.88
N ASP A 503 -27.34 24.53 -21.05
CA ASP A 503 -28.33 23.99 -20.09
C ASP A 503 -28.78 25.02 -19.03
N PRO A 504 -29.93 24.82 -18.36
CA PRO A 504 -30.31 25.61 -17.18
C PRO A 504 -29.25 25.53 -16.06
N LEU A 505 -29.10 26.62 -15.29
CA LEU A 505 -28.05 26.73 -14.27
C LEU A 505 -28.00 25.54 -13.28
N VAL A 506 -29.16 25.03 -12.86
CA VAL A 506 -29.27 23.86 -11.96
C VAL A 506 -28.62 22.62 -12.57
N ILE A 507 -28.85 22.35 -13.86
CA ILE A 507 -28.24 21.22 -14.58
C ILE A 507 -26.74 21.44 -14.77
N ARG A 508 -26.31 22.67 -15.10
CA ARG A 508 -24.87 23.02 -15.19
C ARG A 508 -24.14 22.85 -13.85
N THR A 509 -24.81 23.09 -12.72
CA THR A 509 -24.27 22.82 -11.38
C THR A 509 -24.14 21.32 -11.12
N ILE A 510 -25.19 20.52 -11.39
CA ILE A 510 -25.15 19.06 -11.20
C ILE A 510 -24.04 18.42 -12.06
N LYS A 511 -23.93 18.81 -13.34
CA LYS A 511 -22.84 18.36 -14.23
C LYS A 511 -21.43 18.68 -13.70
N LYS A 512 -21.26 19.80 -12.99
CA LYS A 512 -19.98 20.14 -12.33
C LYS A 512 -19.72 19.31 -11.09
N GLU A 513 -20.75 18.94 -10.33
CA GLU A 513 -20.62 18.09 -9.13
C GLU A 513 -20.27 16.63 -9.50
N ILE A 514 -20.83 16.10 -10.59
CA ILE A 514 -20.47 14.78 -11.16
C ILE A 514 -19.03 14.79 -11.67
N PHE A 515 -18.65 15.84 -12.41
CA PHE A 515 -17.28 16.00 -12.89
C PHE A 515 -16.29 16.09 -11.72
N ASP A 516 -16.60 16.90 -10.70
CA ASP A 516 -15.79 17.06 -9.49
C ASP A 516 -15.68 15.75 -8.66
N TRP A 517 -16.70 14.88 -8.71
CA TRP A 517 -16.61 13.51 -8.20
C TRP A 517 -15.66 12.65 -9.04
N ASN A 518 -15.77 12.68 -10.38
CA ASN A 518 -14.87 11.93 -11.25
C ASN A 518 -13.40 12.38 -11.13
N ILE A 519 -13.14 13.68 -10.93
CA ILE A 519 -11.79 14.20 -10.66
C ILE A 519 -11.21 13.58 -9.38
N ARG A 520 -12.02 13.37 -8.32
CA ARG A 520 -11.59 12.64 -7.12
C ARG A 520 -11.36 11.16 -7.39
N PHE A 521 -12.24 10.52 -8.16
CA PHE A 521 -12.11 9.10 -8.49
C PHE A 521 -10.82 8.82 -9.28
N LEU A 522 -10.57 9.60 -10.34
CA LEU A 522 -9.33 9.57 -11.11
C LEU A 522 -8.08 9.88 -10.26
N ALA A 523 -8.19 10.74 -9.24
CA ALA A 523 -7.05 11.07 -8.38
C ALA A 523 -6.70 9.93 -7.41
N ILE A 524 -7.72 9.23 -6.88
CA ILE A 524 -7.56 8.01 -6.10
C ILE A 524 -6.91 6.92 -6.96
N ASP A 525 -7.44 6.72 -8.16
CA ASP A 525 -6.98 5.75 -9.16
C ASP A 525 -5.51 5.97 -9.56
N ASN A 526 -5.17 7.20 -9.96
CA ASN A 526 -3.81 7.54 -10.40
C ASN A 526 -2.82 7.73 -9.24
N ALA A 527 -3.27 7.58 -7.98
CA ALA A 527 -2.51 7.78 -6.75
C ALA A 527 -1.82 9.16 -6.63
N CYS A 528 -2.44 10.21 -7.19
CA CYS A 528 -1.93 11.58 -7.22
C CYS A 528 -2.74 12.52 -6.31
N PHE A 529 -2.14 13.64 -5.90
CA PHE A 529 -2.83 14.63 -5.08
C PHE A 529 -3.93 15.38 -5.87
N SER A 530 -3.67 15.62 -7.16
CA SER A 530 -4.60 16.28 -8.08
C SER A 530 -4.18 16.01 -9.54
N LEU A 531 -5.14 16.02 -10.47
CA LEU A 531 -4.87 15.71 -11.88
C LEU A 531 -4.06 16.80 -12.61
N ASP A 532 -3.72 17.91 -11.94
CA ASP A 532 -2.80 18.93 -12.46
C ASP A 532 -1.31 18.52 -12.31
N GLU A 533 -1.03 17.47 -11.54
CA GLU A 533 0.26 16.78 -11.50
C GLU A 533 0.44 15.79 -12.67
N LEU A 534 -0.66 15.26 -13.21
CA LEU A 534 -0.65 14.25 -14.27
C LEU A 534 -0.42 14.90 -15.63
N SER A 535 0.70 14.59 -16.29
CA SER A 535 1.08 15.26 -17.54
C SER A 535 0.36 14.69 -18.77
N THR A 536 -0.38 15.54 -19.47
CA THR A 536 -1.12 15.21 -20.70
C THR A 536 -0.22 14.54 -21.76
N LYS A 537 1.03 15.02 -21.88
CA LYS A 537 2.02 14.52 -22.85
C LYS A 537 2.42 13.06 -22.59
N TYR A 538 2.40 12.63 -21.34
CA TYR A 538 2.84 11.30 -20.94
C TYR A 538 1.68 10.34 -20.63
N TRP A 539 0.44 10.82 -20.64
CA TRP A 539 -0.79 10.04 -20.48
C TRP A 539 -0.80 8.81 -21.39
N GLY A 540 -0.78 9.00 -22.71
CA GLY A 540 -0.65 7.92 -23.71
C GLY A 540 0.71 7.21 -23.78
N LYS A 541 1.52 7.24 -22.71
CA LYS A 541 2.71 6.37 -22.54
C LYS A 541 2.50 5.25 -21.53
N PHE A 542 1.40 5.30 -20.77
CA PHE A 542 0.70 4.17 -20.15
C PHE A 542 0.50 3.04 -21.18
N LYS A 543 0.51 1.77 -20.76
CA LYS A 543 0.41 0.62 -21.67
C LYS A 543 -0.30 -0.59 -21.06
N PHE A 544 -1.63 -0.54 -21.14
CA PHE A 544 -2.56 -1.66 -20.99
C PHE A 544 -1.92 -3.03 -21.24
N VAL A 545 -1.72 -3.79 -20.16
CA VAL A 545 -1.15 -5.14 -20.22
C VAL A 545 -2.28 -6.15 -20.44
N GLY A 546 -3.07 -5.98 -21.51
CA GLY A 546 -4.08 -6.94 -21.96
C GLY A 546 -5.52 -6.44 -22.01
N GLY A 547 -6.44 -7.38 -21.78
CA GLY A 547 -7.88 -7.15 -21.57
C GLY A 547 -8.20 -6.54 -20.20
N PRO A 548 -9.46 -6.63 -19.74
CA PRO A 548 -10.04 -5.76 -18.71
C PRO A 548 -9.20 -5.74 -17.43
N GLU A 549 -8.94 -4.55 -16.91
CA GLU A 549 -7.91 -4.32 -15.89
C GLU A 549 -8.33 -4.82 -14.49
N HIS A 550 -9.62 -5.12 -14.31
CA HIS A 550 -10.30 -5.32 -13.03
C HIS A 550 -10.49 -6.81 -12.67
N LEU A 551 -9.42 -7.60 -12.79
CA LEU A 551 -9.47 -9.06 -12.72
C LEU A 551 -9.64 -9.56 -11.29
N SER A 552 -10.90 -9.79 -10.95
CA SER A 552 -11.32 -10.36 -9.68
C SER A 552 -10.90 -11.82 -9.56
N PHE A 553 -10.73 -12.34 -8.33
CA PHE A 553 -10.57 -13.78 -8.11
C PHE A 553 -11.93 -14.50 -7.99
N LYS A 554 -11.97 -15.80 -8.31
CA LYS A 554 -13.11 -16.68 -8.00
C LYS A 554 -13.15 -16.99 -6.50
N SER A 555 -14.37 -17.05 -5.94
CA SER A 555 -14.68 -17.51 -4.59
C SER A 555 -14.26 -18.96 -4.35
#